data_AF-A0A5N5GJ58-F1
#
_entry.id   AF-A0A5N5GJ58-F1
#
_cell.length_a   1.000
_cell.length_b   1.000
_cell.length_c   1.000
_cell.angle_alpha   90.00
_cell.angle_beta   90.00
_cell.angle_gamma   90.00
#
_symmetry.space_group_name_H-M   'P 1'
#
loop_
_entity.id
_entity.type
_entity.pdbx_description
1 polymer ?
#
loop_
_entity_poly.entity_id
_entity_poly.type
_entity_poly.pdbx_seq_one_letter_code
_entity_poly.pdbx_strand_id
1 'polypeptide(L)'
;MKGDYHRYLAEFKTDAERKKAAKSTLSAYKAAQDIANAELAPTHPIRLGLALNFSVFYYEILNSPDRAYSLAKQAFDEAIAELDTLGEESYKDNTLIMQLLRDNLTLWTSDMQDDGPDDIKEAAPKPTEEPKQKPKSRSE
;
A
#
# COMPACT_ATOMS: atom_id res chain seq x y z
N MET A 1 0.99 12.16 -8.64
CA MET A 1 1.28 12.07 -10.09
C MET A 1 2.40 11.11 -10.45
N LYS A 2 3.68 11.31 -10.06
CA LYS A 2 4.76 10.37 -10.44
C LYS A 2 4.46 8.91 -10.03
N GLY A 3 3.89 8.73 -8.84
CA GLY A 3 3.43 7.41 -8.36
C GLY A 3 2.39 6.79 -9.28
N ASP A 4 1.36 7.54 -9.66
CA ASP A 4 0.28 7.09 -10.54
C ASP A 4 0.81 6.62 -11.91
N TYR A 5 1.72 7.36 -12.54
CA TYR A 5 2.30 6.94 -13.81
C TYR A 5 3.09 5.64 -13.70
N HIS A 6 3.88 5.45 -12.63
CA HIS A 6 4.56 4.18 -12.40
C HIS A 6 3.57 3.05 -12.05
N ARG A 7 2.47 3.36 -11.37
CA ARG A 7 1.39 2.40 -11.08
C ARG A 7 0.77 1.88 -12.37
N TYR A 8 0.38 2.77 -13.29
CA TYR A 8 -0.15 2.38 -14.60
C TYR A 8 0.84 1.51 -15.37
N LEU A 9 2.15 1.80 -15.30
CA LEU A 9 3.16 0.92 -15.88
C LEU A 9 3.16 -0.47 -15.22
N ALA A 10 2.96 -0.56 -13.91
CA ALA A 10 2.95 -1.84 -13.20
C ALA A 10 1.72 -2.72 -13.49
N GLU A 11 0.62 -2.15 -14.02
CA GLU A 11 -0.61 -2.87 -14.34
C GLU A 11 -0.45 -3.82 -15.54
N PHE A 12 0.33 -3.43 -16.55
CA PHE A 12 0.49 -4.22 -17.79
C PHE A 12 1.90 -4.79 -17.99
N LYS A 13 2.89 -4.34 -17.21
CA LYS A 13 4.24 -4.91 -17.24
C LYS A 13 4.28 -6.25 -16.53
N THR A 14 5.23 -7.10 -16.91
CA THR A 14 5.44 -8.42 -16.30
C THR A 14 6.80 -8.53 -15.61
N ASP A 15 6.95 -9.54 -14.77
CA ASP A 15 8.22 -9.98 -14.17
C ASP A 15 9.08 -8.85 -13.57
N ALA A 16 10.29 -8.67 -14.08
CA ALA A 16 11.27 -7.71 -13.59
C ALA A 16 10.82 -6.26 -13.81
N GLU A 17 10.16 -5.98 -14.95
CA GLU A 17 9.67 -4.64 -15.25
C GLU A 17 8.52 -4.26 -14.31
N ARG A 18 7.60 -5.18 -14.03
CA ARG A 18 6.53 -5.00 -13.03
C ARG A 18 7.11 -4.67 -11.66
N LYS A 19 8.09 -5.46 -11.20
CA LYS A 19 8.75 -5.25 -9.89
C LYS A 19 9.44 -3.88 -9.82
N LYS A 20 10.11 -3.45 -10.90
CA LYS A 20 10.77 -2.13 -10.96
C LYS A 20 9.74 -0.99 -10.94
N ALA A 21 8.66 -1.12 -11.70
CA ALA A 21 7.57 -0.13 -11.71
C ALA A 21 6.94 -0.01 -10.32
N ALA A 22 6.55 -1.13 -9.70
CA ALA A 22 5.98 -1.17 -8.35
C ALA A 22 6.91 -0.54 -7.29
N LYS A 23 8.22 -0.82 -7.34
CA LYS A 23 9.20 -0.18 -6.42
C LYS A 23 9.26 1.34 -6.62
N SER A 24 9.19 1.78 -7.86
CA SER A 24 9.20 3.21 -8.21
C SER A 24 7.92 3.90 -7.75
N THR A 25 6.76 3.26 -7.92
CA THR A 25 5.47 3.71 -7.40
C THR A 25 5.50 3.85 -5.89
N LEU A 26 5.94 2.81 -5.17
CA LEU A 26 6.01 2.80 -3.71
C LEU A 26 6.91 3.94 -3.19
N SER A 27 8.08 4.14 -3.80
CA SER A 27 8.98 5.22 -3.42
C SER A 27 8.37 6.60 -3.66
N ALA A 28 7.66 6.80 -4.78
CA ALA A 28 7.06 8.08 -5.12
C ALA A 28 5.87 8.41 -4.20
N TYR A 29 5.01 7.43 -3.89
CA TYR A 29 3.89 7.66 -2.98
C TYR A 29 4.33 7.86 -1.54
N LYS A 30 5.34 7.12 -1.03
CA LYS A 30 5.88 7.37 0.31
C LYS A 30 6.41 8.79 0.47
N ALA A 31 7.24 9.24 -0.48
CA ALA A 31 7.76 10.61 -0.46
C ALA A 31 6.64 11.66 -0.51
N ALA A 32 5.60 11.43 -1.32
CA ALA A 32 4.45 12.33 -1.37
C ALA A 32 3.64 12.30 -0.06
N GLN A 33 3.51 11.13 0.58
CA GLN A 33 2.76 10.96 1.82
C GLN A 33 3.45 11.67 2.98
N ASP A 34 4.77 11.57 3.07
CA ASP A 34 5.57 12.25 4.10
C ASP A 34 5.37 13.77 4.01
N ILE A 35 5.42 14.34 2.80
CA ILE A 35 5.17 15.77 2.56
C ILE A 35 3.71 16.13 2.86
N ALA A 36 2.75 15.36 2.36
CA ALA A 36 1.33 15.64 2.57
C ALA A 36 0.94 15.59 4.05
N ASN A 37 1.52 14.67 4.82
CA ASN A 37 1.28 14.57 6.25
C ASN A 37 1.85 15.75 7.04
N ALA A 38 2.96 16.34 6.58
CA ALA A 38 3.60 17.48 7.22
C ALA A 38 2.93 18.82 6.84
N GLU A 39 2.49 18.96 5.59
CA GLU A 39 2.13 20.27 5.01
C GLU A 39 0.62 20.46 4.79
N LEU A 40 -0.17 19.38 4.78
CA LEU A 40 -1.59 19.42 4.43
C LEU A 40 -2.46 18.86 5.54
N ALA A 41 -3.59 19.53 5.81
CA ALA A 41 -4.61 19.01 6.71
C ALA A 41 -5.15 17.64 6.21
N PRO A 42 -5.56 16.74 7.10
CA PRO A 42 -6.17 15.44 6.75
C PRO A 42 -7.35 15.54 5.78
N THR A 43 -8.12 16.62 5.85
CA THR A 43 -9.26 16.89 4.97
C THR A 43 -8.88 17.44 3.60
N HIS A 44 -7.61 17.78 3.38
CA HIS A 44 -7.18 18.43 2.14
C HIS A 44 -7.33 17.47 0.94
N PRO A 45 -7.98 17.88 -0.17
CA PRO A 45 -8.29 16.97 -1.28
C PRO A 45 -7.07 16.25 -1.87
N ILE A 46 -5.92 16.94 -1.95
CA ILE A 46 -4.66 16.34 -2.43
C ILE A 46 -4.17 15.22 -1.50
N ARG A 47 -4.26 15.39 -0.17
CA ARG A 47 -3.83 14.37 0.80
C ARG A 47 -4.78 13.17 0.78
N LEU A 48 -6.09 13.43 0.72
CA LEU A 48 -7.10 12.39 0.56
C LEU A 48 -6.95 11.61 -0.75
N GLY A 49 -6.78 12.30 -1.87
CA GLY A 49 -6.59 11.67 -3.19
C GLY A 49 -5.30 10.85 -3.25
N LEU A 50 -4.23 11.31 -2.59
CA LEU A 50 -3.01 10.53 -2.43
C LEU A 50 -3.25 9.25 -1.64
N ALA A 51 -3.92 9.33 -0.49
CA ALA A 51 -4.23 8.16 0.33
C ALA A 51 -5.11 7.15 -0.43
N LEU A 52 -6.12 7.63 -1.15
CA LEU A 52 -6.96 6.82 -2.03
C LEU A 52 -6.11 6.07 -3.07
N ASN A 53 -5.33 6.78 -3.89
CA ASN A 53 -4.53 6.14 -4.95
C ASN A 53 -3.44 5.22 -4.40
N PHE A 54 -2.89 5.53 -3.22
CA PHE A 54 -1.87 4.70 -2.60
C PHE A 54 -2.47 3.44 -1.98
N SER A 55 -3.68 3.51 -1.41
CA SER A 55 -4.40 2.33 -0.93
C SER A 55 -4.74 1.37 -2.07
N VAL A 56 -5.25 1.89 -3.21
CA VAL A 56 -5.49 1.11 -4.44
C VAL A 56 -4.21 0.44 -4.93
N PHE A 57 -3.07 1.13 -4.89
CA PHE A 57 -1.78 0.53 -5.24
C PHE A 57 -1.41 -0.66 -4.33
N TYR A 58 -1.63 -0.54 -3.02
CA TYR A 58 -1.41 -1.66 -2.10
C TYR A 58 -2.31 -2.86 -2.43
N TYR A 59 -3.56 -2.57 -2.80
CA TYR A 59 -4.54 -3.60 -3.15
C TYR A 59 -4.17 -4.28 -4.48
N GLU A 60 -4.19 -3.53 -5.58
CA GLU A 60 -4.13 -4.08 -6.93
C GLU A 60 -2.71 -4.50 -7.36
N ILE A 61 -1.67 -3.76 -6.94
CA ILE A 61 -0.31 -3.99 -7.42
C ILE A 61 0.52 -4.81 -6.44
N LEU A 62 0.40 -4.52 -5.15
CA LEU A 62 1.16 -5.25 -4.12
C LEU A 62 0.41 -6.44 -3.52
N ASN A 63 -0.86 -6.67 -3.91
CA ASN A 63 -1.70 -7.74 -3.38
C ASN A 63 -1.63 -7.81 -1.84
N SER A 64 -1.70 -6.63 -1.20
CA SER A 64 -1.54 -6.43 0.24
C SER A 64 -2.81 -5.78 0.79
N PRO A 65 -3.93 -6.53 0.83
CA PRO A 65 -5.24 -5.96 1.13
C PRO A 65 -5.30 -5.37 2.56
N ASP A 66 -4.63 -5.98 3.55
CA ASP A 66 -4.55 -5.43 4.91
C ASP A 66 -3.92 -4.03 4.96
N ARG A 67 -2.87 -3.81 4.16
CA ARG A 67 -2.18 -2.51 4.10
C ARG A 67 -3.02 -1.48 3.34
N ALA A 68 -3.70 -1.90 2.28
CA ALA A 68 -4.64 -1.05 1.56
C ALA A 68 -5.76 -0.56 2.49
N TYR A 69 -6.39 -1.51 3.19
CA TYR A 69 -7.45 -1.23 4.16
C TYR A 69 -6.98 -0.31 5.27
N SER A 70 -5.85 -0.64 5.92
CA SER A 70 -5.32 0.16 7.03
C SER A 70 -5.03 1.60 6.62
N LEU A 71 -4.43 1.81 5.44
CA LEU A 71 -4.12 3.15 4.93
C LEU A 71 -5.39 3.94 4.60
N ALA A 72 -6.34 3.32 3.89
CA ALA A 72 -7.60 3.97 3.52
C ALA A 72 -8.43 4.31 4.77
N LYS A 73 -8.48 3.40 5.74
CA LYS A 73 -9.19 3.58 7.01
C LYS A 73 -8.60 4.71 7.83
N GLN A 74 -7.27 4.75 7.97
CA GLN A 74 -6.60 5.82 8.69
C GLN A 74 -6.92 7.19 8.07
N ALA A 75 -6.79 7.33 6.74
CA ALA A 75 -7.09 8.59 6.07
C ALA A 75 -8.56 9.01 6.20
N PHE A 76 -9.48 8.05 6.14
CA PHE A 76 -10.91 8.31 6.34
C PHE A 76 -11.21 8.77 7.76
N ASP A 77 -10.70 8.06 8.78
CA ASP A 77 -10.93 8.38 10.19
C ASP A 77 -10.32 9.75 10.56
N GLU A 78 -9.10 10.06 10.10
CA GLU A 78 -8.45 11.36 10.31
C GLU A 78 -9.26 12.50 9.68
N ALA A 79 -9.78 12.29 8.46
CA ALA A 79 -10.58 13.32 7.79
C ALA A 79 -11.95 13.52 8.44
N ILE A 80 -12.61 12.46 8.93
CA ILE A 80 -13.86 12.57 9.70
C ILE A 80 -13.64 13.38 10.97
N ALA A 81 -12.53 13.16 11.68
CA ALA A 81 -12.23 13.86 12.93
C ALA A 81 -12.09 15.39 12.76
N GLU A 82 -11.71 15.85 11.57
CA GLU A 82 -11.54 17.27 11.25
C GLU A 82 -12.64 17.82 10.32
N LEU A 83 -13.61 17.01 9.93
CA LEU A 83 -14.62 17.39 8.92
C LEU A 83 -15.46 18.59 9.38
N ASP A 84 -15.83 18.62 10.65
CA ASP A 84 -16.64 19.69 11.27
C ASP A 84 -15.94 21.05 11.28
N THR A 85 -14.63 21.09 11.00
CA THR A 85 -13.82 22.33 10.98
C THR A 85 -13.77 22.99 9.61
N LEU A 86 -14.29 22.34 8.57
CA LEU A 86 -14.29 22.87 7.21
C LEU A 86 -15.38 23.94 7.00
N GLY A 87 -15.11 24.89 6.11
CA GLY A 87 -16.12 25.82 5.59
C GLY A 87 -17.02 25.17 4.54
N GLU A 88 -18.26 25.65 4.41
CA GLU A 88 -19.31 25.08 3.52
C GLU A 88 -18.86 24.78 2.08
N GLU A 89 -18.00 25.63 1.50
CA GLU A 89 -17.51 25.48 0.11
C GLU A 89 -16.58 24.26 -0.07
N SER A 90 -15.81 23.92 0.96
CA SER A 90 -14.85 22.80 0.92
C SER A 90 -15.51 21.42 1.16
N TYR A 91 -16.78 21.38 1.57
CA TYR A 91 -17.46 20.11 1.87
C TYR A 91 -17.68 19.23 0.62
N LYS A 92 -18.01 19.82 -0.55
CA LYS A 92 -18.41 19.02 -1.71
C LYS A 92 -17.27 18.21 -2.33
N ASP A 93 -16.10 18.81 -2.51
CA ASP A 93 -14.96 18.11 -3.11
C ASP A 93 -14.34 17.11 -2.13
N ASN A 94 -14.32 17.44 -0.83
CA ASN A 94 -13.77 16.56 0.20
C ASN A 94 -14.67 15.35 0.46
N THR A 95 -16.01 15.53 0.40
CA THR A 95 -16.95 14.41 0.61
C THR A 95 -16.91 13.38 -0.51
N LEU A 96 -16.64 13.78 -1.76
CA LEU A 96 -16.53 12.82 -2.86
C LEU A 96 -15.37 11.85 -2.66
N ILE A 97 -14.17 12.35 -2.31
CA ILE A 97 -12.99 11.48 -2.12
C ILE A 97 -13.17 10.60 -0.88
N MET A 98 -13.75 11.14 0.20
CA MET A 98 -14.07 10.35 1.39
C MET A 98 -15.10 9.26 1.11
N GLN A 99 -16.08 9.53 0.25
CA GLN A 99 -17.04 8.51 -0.20
C GLN A 99 -16.33 7.39 -0.97
N LEU A 100 -15.42 7.71 -1.89
CA LEU A 100 -14.63 6.71 -2.61
C LEU A 100 -13.76 5.85 -1.68
N LEU A 101 -13.15 6.45 -0.65
CA LEU A 101 -12.43 5.71 0.39
C LEU A 101 -13.36 4.74 1.13
N ARG A 102 -14.55 5.19 1.52
CA ARG A 102 -15.56 4.35 2.18
C ARG A 102 -16.03 3.20 1.29
N ASP A 103 -16.26 3.47 0.00
CA ASP A 103 -16.69 2.46 -0.96
C ASP A 103 -15.61 1.37 -1.11
N ASN A 104 -14.33 1.77 -1.25
CA ASN A 104 -13.20 0.84 -1.28
C ASN A 104 -13.08 0.01 0.01
N LEU A 105 -13.21 0.64 1.18
CA LEU A 105 -13.16 -0.08 2.46
C LEU A 105 -14.28 -1.12 2.57
N THR A 106 -15.48 -0.79 2.09
CA THR A 106 -16.62 -1.71 2.08
C THR A 106 -16.35 -2.91 1.17
N LEU A 107 -15.88 -2.63 -0.06
CA LEU A 107 -15.53 -3.66 -1.05
C LEU A 107 -14.45 -4.61 -0.53
N TRP A 108 -13.37 -4.09 0.04
CA TRP A 108 -12.27 -4.94 0.51
C TRP A 108 -12.62 -5.72 1.77
N THR A 109 -13.52 -5.19 2.61
CA THR A 109 -13.98 -5.92 3.79
C THR A 109 -14.83 -7.14 3.39
N SER A 110 -15.64 -7.03 2.32
CA SER A 110 -16.36 -8.19 1.80
C SER A 110 -15.42 -9.24 1.19
N ASP A 111 -14.42 -8.82 0.42
CA ASP A 111 -13.46 -9.73 -0.21
C ASP A 111 -12.65 -10.51 0.85
N MET A 112 -12.19 -9.83 1.91
CA MET A 112 -11.47 -10.44 3.02
C MET A 112 -12.31 -11.42 3.88
N GLN A 113 -13.63 -11.33 3.84
CA GLN A 113 -14.52 -12.23 4.59
C GLN A 113 -14.86 -13.50 3.80
N ASP A 114 -14.72 -13.46 2.47
CA ASP A 114 -14.97 -14.60 1.58
C ASP A 114 -13.71 -15.49 1.43
N ASP A 115 -12.52 -14.92 1.63
CA ASP A 115 -11.25 -15.66 1.73
C ASP A 115 -11.13 -16.31 3.13
N GLY A 116 -11.70 -17.51 3.26
CA GLY A 116 -11.33 -18.46 4.33
C GLY A 116 -9.82 -18.74 4.36
N PRO A 117 -9.27 -19.28 5.46
CA PRO A 117 -7.83 -19.31 5.71
C PRO A 117 -7.10 -20.28 4.76
N ASP A 118 -6.76 -19.83 3.55
CA ASP A 118 -5.98 -20.62 2.60
C ASP A 118 -4.51 -20.14 2.57
N ASP A 119 -3.69 -20.96 3.24
CA ASP A 119 -2.32 -21.33 2.91
C ASP A 119 -1.34 -20.21 2.49
N ILE A 120 -0.83 -19.50 3.50
CA ILE A 120 0.52 -18.93 3.42
C ILE A 120 1.53 -20.10 3.41
N LYS A 121 1.84 -20.65 2.24
CA LYS A 121 3.12 -21.33 2.01
C LYS A 121 4.20 -20.28 1.88
N GLU A 122 4.64 -19.79 3.04
CA GLU A 122 5.87 -19.04 3.18
C GLU A 122 7.02 -19.95 2.74
N ALA A 123 7.56 -19.70 1.55
CA ALA A 123 8.78 -20.35 1.09
C ALA A 123 9.96 -19.83 1.92
N ALA A 124 10.18 -20.45 3.09
CA ALA A 124 11.36 -20.23 3.91
C ALA A 124 12.63 -20.52 3.08
N PRO A 125 13.69 -19.67 3.19
CA PRO A 125 14.94 -19.93 2.51
C PRO A 125 15.60 -21.18 3.10
N LYS A 126 15.96 -22.14 2.25
CA LYS A 126 16.72 -23.33 2.66
C LYS A 126 18.06 -22.90 3.28
N PRO A 127 18.49 -23.46 4.43
CA PRO A 127 19.82 -23.20 4.95
C PRO A 127 20.87 -23.78 3.99
N THR A 128 21.83 -22.96 3.60
CA THR A 128 23.05 -23.37 2.90
C THR A 128 23.88 -24.29 3.80
N GLU A 129 24.11 -25.54 3.36
CA GLU A 129 25.04 -26.46 4.02
C GLU A 129 26.49 -25.98 3.80
N GLU A 130 27.19 -25.68 4.90
CA GLU A 130 28.64 -25.46 4.89
C GLU A 130 29.40 -26.79 4.70
N PRO A 131 30.51 -26.82 3.94
CA PRO A 131 31.25 -28.04 3.70
C PRO A 131 32.05 -28.47 4.95
N LYS A 132 31.75 -29.65 5.48
CA LYS A 132 32.51 -30.30 6.57
C LYS A 132 33.97 -30.50 6.18
N GLN A 133 34.89 -29.91 6.94
CA GLN A 133 36.33 -30.19 6.87
C GLN A 133 36.61 -31.64 7.32
N LYS A 134 37.37 -32.39 6.50
CA LYS A 134 37.89 -33.72 6.85
C LYS A 134 39.00 -33.60 7.92
N PRO A 135 39.05 -34.50 8.92
CA PRO A 135 40.15 -34.50 9.87
C PRO A 135 41.44 -35.00 9.20
N LYS A 136 42.55 -34.30 9.45
CA LYS A 136 43.90 -34.72 9.05
C LYS A 136 44.27 -35.99 9.83
N SER A 137 44.63 -37.04 9.11
CA SER A 137 45.28 -38.24 9.65
C SER A 137 46.62 -37.85 10.25
N ARG A 138 46.80 -38.14 11.54
CA ARG A 138 48.10 -38.08 12.23
C ARG A 138 48.91 -39.31 11.81
N SER A 139 50.02 -39.06 11.12
CA SER A 139 51.06 -40.04 10.80
C SER A 139 51.81 -40.45 12.07
N GLU A 140 51.95 -41.75 12.28
CA GLU A 140 53.06 -42.35 13.03
C GLU A 140 54.22 -42.64 12.07
#